data_AF-A0A1G8H958-F1
#
_entry.id   AF-A0A1G8H958-F1
#
_cell.length_a   1.000
_cell.length_b   1.000
_cell.length_c   1.000
_cell.angle_alpha   90.00
_cell.angle_beta   90.00
_cell.angle_gamma   90.00
#
_symmetry.space_group_name_H-M   'P 1'
#
loop_
_entity.id
_entity.type
_entity.pdbx_description
1 polymer ?
#
loop_
_entity_poly.entity_id
_entity_poly.type
_entity_poly.pdbx_seq_one_letter_code
_entity_poly.pdbx_strand_id
1 'polypeptide(L)'
;MILILFRRCVPIKKFVAFSVLIILLLIVGAYTALQFKYHSLEKSLKTYLFNVEGYSESDVISIRAKLGSMPKFPVYVTFSDDPDTTYIFTDRDASDWTQLDPKEPQRLKKKN
;
A
#
# COMPACT_ATOMS: atom_id res chain seq x y z
N MET A 1 -62.20 -1.78 -1.02
CA MET A 1 -60.96 -2.04 -1.78
C MET A 1 -59.79 -1.71 -0.88
N ILE A 2 -58.85 -2.64 -0.75
CA ILE A 2 -58.10 -2.93 0.48
C ILE A 2 -57.04 -1.85 0.85
N LEU A 3 -57.13 -1.48 2.13
CA LEU A 3 -56.20 -0.81 3.04
C LEU A 3 -54.72 -0.70 2.59
N ILE A 4 -54.25 0.54 2.51
CA ILE A 4 -52.83 0.91 2.58
C ILE A 4 -52.33 0.60 4.00
N LEU A 5 -51.59 -0.49 4.17
CA LEU A 5 -50.81 -0.76 5.39
C LEU A 5 -49.31 -0.79 5.07
N PHE A 6 -48.79 0.35 4.60
CA PHE A 6 -47.36 0.63 4.56
C PHE A 6 -46.91 1.20 5.90
N ARG A 7 -46.95 0.40 6.96
CA ARG A 7 -46.24 0.70 8.22
C ARG A 7 -45.59 -0.54 8.78
N ARG A 8 -44.56 -1.05 8.09
CA ARG A 8 -43.46 -1.69 8.82
C ARG A 8 -42.64 -0.58 9.45
N CYS A 9 -43.06 -0.18 10.65
CA CYS A 9 -42.18 0.53 11.58
C CYS A 9 -41.09 -0.49 11.96
N VAL A 10 -40.09 -0.66 11.09
CA VAL A 10 -38.84 -1.29 11.51
C VAL A 10 -38.35 -0.39 12.64
N PRO A 11 -38.26 -0.91 13.87
CA PRO A 11 -38.02 -0.08 15.05
C PRO A 11 -36.74 0.70 14.80
N ILE A 12 -36.78 2.02 14.99
CA ILE A 12 -35.67 2.97 14.70
C ILE A 12 -34.31 2.42 15.16
N LYS A 13 -34.28 1.73 16.29
CA LYS A 13 -33.11 1.04 16.84
C LYS A 13 -32.44 0.02 15.89
N LYS A 14 -33.23 -0.74 15.11
CA LYS A 14 -32.72 -1.69 14.10
C LYS A 14 -32.14 -0.97 12.89
N PHE A 15 -32.75 0.12 12.42
CA PHE A 15 -32.18 0.92 11.33
C PHE A 15 -30.87 1.60 11.73
N VAL A 16 -30.78 2.13 12.95
CA VAL A 16 -29.53 2.69 13.50
C VAL A 16 -28.45 1.61 13.56
N ALA A 17 -28.77 0.41 14.06
CA ALA A 17 -27.81 -0.70 14.09
C ALA A 17 -27.30 -1.10 12.69
N PHE A 18 -28.18 -1.17 11.69
CA PHE A 18 -27.79 -1.43 10.30
C PHE A 18 -26.90 -0.32 9.73
N SER A 19 -27.20 0.96 10.02
CA SER A 19 -26.39 2.07 9.54
C SER A 19 -24.97 2.03 10.12
N VAL A 20 -24.83 1.72 11.42
CA VAL A 20 -23.51 1.57 12.08
C VAL A 20 -22.74 0.39 11.48
N LEU A 21 -23.41 -0.73 11.20
CA LEU A 21 -22.78 -1.89 10.57
C LEU A 21 -22.24 -1.56 9.17
N ILE A 22 -23.00 -0.81 8.36
CA ILE A 22 -22.58 -0.39 7.02
C ILE A 22 -21.36 0.54 7.11
N ILE A 23 -21.37 1.51 8.04
CA ILE A 23 -20.22 2.41 8.25
C ILE A 23 -18.97 1.61 8.65
N LEU A 24 -19.12 0.63 9.53
CA LEU A 24 -18.02 -0.24 9.95
C LEU A 24 -17.45 -1.03 8.75
N LEU A 25 -18.31 -1.61 7.91
CA LEU A 25 -17.90 -2.31 6.70
C LEU A 25 -17.15 -1.41 5.71
N LEU A 26 -17.56 -0.15 5.56
CA LEU A 26 -16.86 0.81 4.70
C LEU A 26 -15.46 1.14 5.21
N ILE A 27 -15.31 1.33 6.53
CA ILE A 27 -13.99 1.59 7.14
C ILE A 27 -13.06 0.39 6.94
N VAL A 28 -13.55 -0.82 7.19
CA VAL A 28 -12.77 -2.06 6.99
C VAL A 28 -12.42 -2.24 5.52
N GLY A 29 -13.38 -2.04 4.60
CA GLY A 29 -13.16 -2.14 3.16
C GLY A 29 -12.12 -1.13 2.65
N ALA A 30 -12.16 0.11 3.14
CA ALA A 30 -11.17 1.12 2.80
C ALA A 30 -9.77 0.74 3.31
N TYR A 31 -9.69 0.22 4.55
CA TYR A 31 -8.42 -0.23 5.14
C TYR A 31 -7.82 -1.42 4.38
N THR A 32 -8.62 -2.43 4.03
CA THR A 32 -8.13 -3.59 3.28
C THR A 32 -7.67 -3.21 1.89
N ALA A 33 -8.41 -2.35 1.18
CA ALA A 33 -8.02 -1.85 -0.13
C ALA A 33 -6.66 -1.13 -0.09
N LEU A 34 -6.41 -0.33 0.95
CA LEU A 34 -5.14 0.35 1.15
C LEU A 34 -3.99 -0.65 1.40
N GLN A 35 -4.22 -1.66 2.25
CA GLN A 35 -3.24 -2.71 2.52
C GLN A 35 -2.90 -3.53 1.27
N PHE A 36 -3.89 -3.86 0.44
CA PHE A 36 -3.64 -4.52 -0.85
C PHE A 36 -2.77 -3.67 -1.77
N LYS A 37 -2.99 -2.35 -1.82
CA LYS A 37 -2.17 -1.44 -2.61
C LYS A 37 -0.73 -1.41 -2.11
N TYR A 38 -0.50 -1.32 -0.79
CA TYR A 38 0.85 -1.37 -0.22
C TYR A 38 1.57 -2.68 -0.55
N HIS A 39 0.90 -3.82 -0.30
CA HIS A 39 1.50 -5.13 -0.56
C HIS A 39 1.85 -5.33 -2.04
N SER A 40 0.98 -4.83 -2.94
CA SER A 40 1.24 -4.86 -4.38
C SER A 40 2.47 -4.04 -4.77
N LEU A 41 2.64 -2.85 -4.19
CA LEU A 41 3.78 -1.97 -4.46
C LEU A 41 5.09 -2.55 -3.92
N GLU A 42 5.07 -3.05 -2.68
CA GLU A 42 6.23 -3.71 -2.07
C GLU A 42 6.67 -4.92 -2.89
N LYS A 43 5.72 -5.75 -3.34
CA LYS A 43 6.00 -6.93 -4.17
C LYS A 43 6.53 -6.55 -5.55
N SER A 44 5.95 -5.52 -6.17
CA SER A 44 6.40 -5.03 -7.47
C SER A 44 7.82 -4.45 -7.39
N LEU A 45 8.11 -3.62 -6.38
CA LEU A 45 9.46 -3.09 -6.19
C LEU A 45 10.47 -4.19 -5.86
N LYS A 46 10.10 -5.15 -5.01
CA LYS A 46 10.92 -6.33 -4.72
C LYS A 46 11.30 -7.07 -6.01
N THR A 47 10.34 -7.23 -6.91
CA THR A 47 10.55 -7.91 -8.21
C THR A 47 11.49 -7.09 -9.11
N TYR A 48 11.33 -5.77 -9.15
CA TYR A 48 12.22 -4.86 -9.87
C TYR A 48 13.66 -4.92 -9.36
N LEU A 49 13.85 -4.81 -8.04
CA LEU A 49 15.18 -4.84 -7.43
C LEU A 49 15.91 -6.17 -7.71
N PHE A 50 15.20 -7.30 -7.74
CA PHE A 50 15.85 -8.60 -7.93
C PHE A 50 16.06 -8.97 -9.39
N ASN A 51 15.06 -8.70 -10.23
CA ASN A 51 15.09 -9.17 -11.62
C ASN A 51 15.75 -8.16 -12.56
N VAL A 52 15.64 -6.86 -12.27
CA VAL A 52 16.17 -5.79 -13.13
C VAL A 52 17.50 -5.29 -12.59
N GLU A 53 17.52 -4.89 -11.31
CA GLU A 53 18.75 -4.36 -10.70
C GLU A 53 19.72 -5.47 -10.30
N GLY A 54 19.23 -6.66 -9.93
CA GLY A 54 20.07 -7.81 -9.61
C GLY A 54 20.43 -7.97 -8.13
N TYR A 55 19.69 -7.31 -7.22
CA TYR A 55 19.83 -7.50 -5.78
C TYR A 55 19.40 -8.91 -5.36
N SER A 56 20.05 -9.45 -4.34
CA SER A 56 19.63 -10.70 -3.69
C SER A 56 18.69 -10.43 -2.51
N GLU A 57 17.98 -11.46 -2.05
CA GLU A 57 17.09 -11.33 -0.87
C GLU A 57 17.85 -10.91 0.40
N SER A 58 19.13 -11.27 0.53
CA SER A 58 19.97 -10.87 1.67
C SER A 58 20.45 -9.41 1.61
N ASP A 59 20.36 -8.77 0.44
CA ASP A 59 20.81 -7.39 0.27
C ASP A 59 19.74 -6.39 0.72
N VAL A 60 18.48 -6.83 0.86
CA VAL A 60 17.36 -5.97 1.22
C VAL A 60 16.85 -6.33 2.62
N ILE A 61 17.01 -5.41 3.57
CA ILE A 61 16.50 -5.57 4.94
C ILE A 61 14.98 -5.38 4.99
N SER A 62 14.48 -4.31 4.35
CA SER A 62 13.05 -4.02 4.39
C SER A 62 12.59 -3.24 3.16
N ILE A 63 11.36 -3.52 2.73
CA ILE A 63 10.63 -2.78 1.70
C ILE A 63 9.28 -2.43 2.30
N ARG A 64 8.95 -1.14 2.41
CA ARG A 64 7.70 -0.68 3.03
C ARG A 64 7.06 0.44 2.23
N ALA A 65 5.83 0.22 1.76
CA ALA A 65 5.02 1.25 1.14
C ALA A 65 4.26 2.05 2.21
N LYS A 66 4.12 3.36 2.00
CA LYS A 66 3.28 4.22 2.85
C LYS A 66 2.44 5.15 2.01
N LEU A 67 1.38 5.69 2.60
CA LEU A 67 0.65 6.81 2.01
C LEU A 67 1.40 8.10 2.34
N GLY A 68 1.74 8.87 1.30
CA GLY A 68 2.46 10.13 1.39
C GLY A 68 1.77 11.24 0.60
N SER A 69 2.34 12.44 0.62
CA SER A 69 1.80 13.60 -0.09
C SER A 69 2.24 13.65 -1.56
N MET A 70 3.53 13.45 -1.85
CA MET A 70 4.07 13.43 -3.22
C MET A 70 5.45 12.72 -3.22
N PRO A 71 5.61 11.57 -3.89
CA PRO A 71 4.56 10.77 -4.55
C PRO A 71 3.49 10.30 -3.54
N LYS A 72 2.33 9.89 -4.04
CA LYS A 72 1.21 9.44 -3.19
C LYS A 72 1.53 8.15 -2.45
N PHE A 73 2.32 7.29 -3.08
CA PHE A 73 2.71 6.00 -2.52
C PHE A 73 4.24 5.79 -2.62
N PRO A 74 5.05 6.51 -1.83
CA PRO A 74 6.47 6.23 -1.76
C PRO A 74 6.71 4.84 -1.17
N VAL A 75 7.68 4.13 -1.73
CA VAL A 75 8.15 2.85 -1.20
C VAL A 75 9.55 3.04 -0.65
N TYR A 76 9.70 2.78 0.65
CA TYR A 76 10.95 2.92 1.38
C TYR A 76 11.69 1.59 1.38
N VAL A 77 12.97 1.63 1.06
CA VAL A 77 13.86 0.46 1.04
C VAL A 77 15.05 0.73 1.93
N THR A 78 15.40 -0.26 2.74
CA THR A 78 16.64 -0.28 3.52
C THR A 78 17.44 -1.48 3.07
N PHE A 79 18.69 -1.27 2.69
CA PHE A 79 19.59 -2.31 2.23
C PHE A 79 20.55 -2.72 3.34
N SER A 80 21.15 -3.90 3.23
CA SER A 80 21.99 -4.47 4.29
C SER A 80 23.42 -3.92 4.33
N ASP A 81 23.90 -3.42 3.20
CA ASP A 81 25.18 -2.75 3.04
C ASP A 81 25.15 -1.28 3.47
N ASP A 82 23.98 -0.63 3.40
CA ASP A 82 23.74 0.72 3.93
C ASP A 82 22.43 0.76 4.75
N PRO A 83 22.47 0.25 6.00
CA PRO A 83 21.28 0.17 6.85
C PRO A 83 20.83 1.52 7.41
N ASP A 84 21.71 2.53 7.39
CA ASP A 84 21.44 3.86 7.94
C ASP A 84 20.72 4.76 6.91
N THR A 85 20.80 4.42 5.63
CA THR A 85 20.13 5.15 4.55
C THR A 85 18.78 4.52 4.20
N THR A 86 17.75 5.36 4.14
CA THR A 86 16.44 4.96 3.62
C THR A 86 16.29 5.45 2.19
N TYR A 87 16.20 4.50 1.27
CA TYR A 87 15.99 4.77 -0.16
C TYR A 87 14.50 4.88 -0.46
N ILE A 88 14.13 5.85 -1.29
CA ILE A 88 12.74 6.14 -1.63
C ILE A 88 12.55 5.86 -3.11
N PHE A 89 11.62 4.97 -3.43
CA PHE A 89 11.24 4.61 -4.78
C PHE A 89 9.79 5.02 -5.08
N THR A 90 9.50 5.26 -6.36
CA THR A 90 8.16 5.54 -6.87
C THR A 90 7.97 4.87 -8.22
N ASP A 91 6.77 4.37 -8.51
CA ASP A 91 6.39 3.81 -9.81
C ASP A 91 5.80 4.86 -10.76
N ARG A 92 5.58 6.10 -10.25
CA ARG A 92 4.93 7.22 -10.96
C ARG A 92 3.62 6.82 -11.66
N ASP A 93 2.91 5.83 -11.12
CA ASP A 93 1.72 5.21 -11.72
C ASP A 93 1.95 4.58 -13.13
N ALA A 94 3.21 4.35 -13.53
CA ALA A 94 3.60 3.90 -14.87
C ALA A 94 4.32 2.53 -14.88
N SER A 95 4.35 1.81 -13.75
CA SER A 95 5.06 0.53 -13.57
C SER A 95 6.60 0.59 -13.72
N ASP A 96 7.16 1.74 -14.05
CA ASP A 96 8.59 1.98 -14.09
C ASP A 96 9.06 2.55 -12.76
N TRP A 97 9.89 1.79 -12.06
CA TRP A 97 10.44 2.20 -10.78
C TRP A 97 11.54 3.24 -10.97
N THR A 98 11.45 4.33 -10.21
CA THR A 98 12.47 5.38 -10.17
C THR A 98 12.84 5.65 -8.72
N GLN A 99 14.15 5.70 -8.43
CA GLN A 99 14.67 6.17 -7.15
C GLN A 99 14.53 7.71 -7.07
N LEU A 100 13.92 8.19 -5.99
CA LEU A 100 13.76 9.62 -5.70
C LEU A 100 14.86 10.14 -4.80
N ASP A 101 15.22 9.36 -3.79
CA ASP A 101 16.16 9.76 -2.75
C ASP A 101 16.89 8.53 -2.18
N PRO A 102 18.18 8.61 -1.84
CA PRO A 102 19.15 9.61 -2.33
C PRO A 102 19.15 9.73 -3.86
N LYS A 103 19.60 10.86 -4.43
CA LYS A 103 19.73 11.00 -5.90
C LYS A 103 20.79 10.07 -6.49
N GLU A 104 21.78 9.72 -5.69
CA GLU A 104 22.80 8.76 -6.08
C GLU A 104 22.24 7.35 -5.95
N PRO A 105 22.15 6.59 -7.06
CA PRO A 105 21.66 5.23 -7.00
C PRO A 105 22.62 4.39 -6.17
N GLN A 106 22.05 3.52 -5.34
CA GLN A 106 22.87 2.55 -4.64
C GLN A 106 23.54 1.64 -5.68
N ARG A 107 24.87 1.56 -5.65
CA ARG A 107 25.61 0.64 -6.52
C ARG A 107 25.59 -0.73 -5.89
N LEU A 108 25.12 -1.74 -6.62
CA LEU A 108 25.45 -3.12 -6.31
C LEU A 108 26.97 -3.22 -6.12
N LYS A 109 27.42 -3.67 -4.95
CA LYS A 109 28.81 -4.13 -4.83
C LYS A 109 28.96 -5.30 -5.79
N LYS A 110 29.69 -5.08 -6.88
CA LYS A 110 30.11 -6.14 -7.79
C LYS A 110 30.86 -7.16 -6.91
N LYS A 111 30.23 -8.31 -6.67
CA LYS A 111 30.82 -9.40 -5.92
C LYS A 111 32.07 -9.82 -6.71
N ASN A 112 33.24 -9.52 -6.15
CA ASN A 112 34.53 -9.91 -6.73
C ASN A 112 34.70 -11.42 -6.65
#